data_AF-A0A7J4I5G3-F1
#
_entry.id   AF-A0A7J4I5G3-F1
#
_cell.length_a   1.000
_cell.length_b   1.000
_cell.length_c   1.000
_cell.angle_alpha   90.00
_cell.angle_beta   90.00
_cell.angle_gamma   90.00
#
_symmetry.space_group_name_H-M   'P 1'
#
loop_
_entity.id
_entity.type
_entity.pdbx_description
1 polymer ?
#
loop_
_entity_poly.entity_id
_entity_poly.type
_entity_poly.pdbx_seq_one_letter_code
_entity_poly.pdbx_strand_id
1 'polypeptide(L)'
;SDMEKLARATGGKIVTSLEDLSASDLGAAGVVEAKKVGDEDMTFVKECRNAKAVTLLVRGGTEHVVAEVKRAIEDSIGDVASALTSGKVVAGAGATEIELALQLRRYAESLSGREQLAVKSFAEAVEIIPKTLAENSGLDPIDLLTELKSEHDKGRKWAGIDVFTGKVMDAWKEGVIEPLKVKTQAISSASEVAGMILRIDDVIASGKTESKGGPRMPGADAMGGEY
;
A
#
# COMPACT_ATOMS: atom_id res chain seq x y z
N SER A 1 13.56 -14.71 11.94
CA SER A 1 14.59 -14.56 12.99
C SER A 1 15.88 -14.02 12.37
N ASP A 2 16.73 -13.29 13.11
CA ASP A 2 18.00 -12.77 12.58
C ASP A 2 18.98 -13.90 12.23
N MET A 3 18.89 -15.05 12.92
CA MET A 3 19.63 -16.26 12.55
C MET A 3 19.29 -16.76 11.14
N GLU A 4 18.01 -16.69 10.74
CA GLU A 4 17.59 -17.09 9.39
C GLU A 4 18.09 -16.12 8.32
N LYS A 5 18.09 -14.82 8.62
CA LYS A 5 18.65 -13.80 7.72
C LYS A 5 20.15 -13.99 7.57
N LEU A 6 20.87 -14.26 8.66
CA LEU A 6 22.30 -14.51 8.64
C LEU A 6 22.64 -15.78 7.85
N ALA A 7 21.89 -16.87 8.06
CA ALA A 7 22.00 -18.09 7.26
C ALA A 7 21.77 -17.80 5.76
N ARG A 8 20.71 -17.07 5.42
CA ARG A 8 20.40 -16.68 4.02
C ARG A 8 21.44 -15.74 3.41
N ALA A 9 22.05 -14.86 4.20
CA ALA A 9 23.07 -13.94 3.74
C ALA A 9 24.38 -14.69 3.46
N THR A 10 24.85 -15.49 4.41
CA THR A 10 26.16 -16.17 4.38
C THR A 10 26.16 -17.51 3.62
N GLY A 11 24.98 -18.09 3.38
CA GLY A 11 24.81 -19.43 2.81
C GLY A 11 24.90 -20.56 3.83
N GLY A 12 25.10 -20.26 5.12
CA GLY A 12 25.12 -21.26 6.19
C GLY A 12 23.75 -21.88 6.44
N LYS A 13 23.74 -23.03 7.13
CA LYS A 13 22.53 -23.69 7.61
C LYS A 13 22.42 -23.58 9.12
N ILE A 14 21.19 -23.45 9.61
CA ILE A 14 20.92 -23.49 11.04
C ILE A 14 20.92 -24.95 11.47
N VAL A 15 21.84 -25.31 12.35
CA VAL A 15 21.98 -26.66 12.91
C VAL A 15 21.62 -26.61 14.39
N THR A 16 20.82 -27.57 14.86
CA THR A 16 20.34 -27.64 16.25
C THR A 16 21.15 -28.57 17.15
N SER A 17 21.91 -29.50 16.56
CA SER A 17 22.81 -30.42 17.26
C SER A 17 24.25 -30.24 16.80
N LEU A 18 25.19 -30.22 17.75
CA LEU A 18 26.62 -30.14 17.42
C LEU A 18 27.13 -31.40 16.73
N GLU A 19 26.50 -32.55 16.97
CA GLU A 19 26.87 -33.84 16.37
C GLU A 19 26.56 -33.90 14.87
N ASP A 20 25.59 -33.11 14.41
CA ASP A 20 25.15 -33.04 13.01
C ASP A 20 25.91 -31.94 12.21
N LEU A 21 26.80 -31.20 12.85
CA LEU A 21 27.48 -30.06 12.25
C LEU A 21 28.58 -30.53 11.27
N SER A 22 28.45 -30.15 10.00
CA SER A 22 29.48 -30.39 8.99
C SER A 22 30.07 -29.09 8.45
N ALA A 23 31.23 -29.17 7.82
CA ALA A 23 31.83 -28.02 7.12
C ALA A 23 30.92 -27.46 6.01
N SER A 24 30.00 -28.28 5.48
CA SER A 24 29.04 -27.85 4.45
C SER A 24 27.89 -27.00 4.97
N ASP A 25 27.73 -26.93 6.30
CA ASP A 25 26.69 -26.14 6.95
C ASP A 25 27.18 -24.73 7.34
N LEU A 26 28.49 -24.47 7.22
CA LEU A 26 29.08 -23.17 7.51
C LEU A 26 28.86 -22.18 6.36
N GLY A 27 28.54 -20.94 6.71
CA GLY A 27 28.45 -19.81 5.77
C GLY A 27 29.79 -19.07 5.61
N ALA A 28 29.86 -18.20 4.62
CA ALA A 28 31.02 -17.34 4.38
C ALA A 28 30.64 -15.87 4.27
N ALA A 29 31.48 -15.00 4.86
CA ALA A 29 31.40 -13.55 4.74
C ALA A 29 32.81 -12.99 4.53
N GLY A 30 32.94 -11.91 3.76
CA GLY A 30 34.23 -11.25 3.56
C GLY A 30 34.66 -10.45 4.80
N VAL A 31 33.72 -9.74 5.42
CA VAL A 31 33.98 -8.89 6.59
C VAL A 31 32.98 -9.17 7.70
N VAL A 32 33.49 -9.41 8.90
CA VAL A 32 32.71 -9.48 10.14
C VAL A 32 33.35 -8.53 11.14
N GLU A 33 32.63 -7.46 11.51
CA GLU A 33 33.14 -6.46 12.46
C GLU A 33 32.06 -6.06 13.47
N ALA A 34 32.48 -5.80 14.71
CA ALA A 34 31.63 -5.15 15.70
C ALA A 34 31.91 -3.65 15.66
N LYS A 35 30.86 -2.84 15.51
CA LYS A 35 30.97 -1.39 15.44
C LYS A 35 29.87 -0.75 16.27
N LYS A 36 30.27 0.26 17.04
CA LYS A 36 29.33 1.09 17.79
C LYS A 36 28.60 2.06 16.86
N VAL A 37 27.27 2.04 16.88
CA VAL A 37 26.42 2.96 16.14
C VAL A 37 25.49 3.67 17.12
N GLY A 38 25.76 4.96 17.36
CA GLY A 38 25.13 5.66 18.47
C GLY A 38 25.65 5.09 19.80
N ASP A 39 24.73 4.63 20.65
CA ASP A 39 25.06 4.04 21.94
C ASP A 39 25.03 2.49 21.94
N GLU A 40 24.71 1.88 20.80
CA GLU A 40 24.58 0.43 20.67
C GLU A 40 25.76 -0.20 19.93
N ASP A 41 26.21 -1.36 20.40
CA ASP A 41 27.20 -2.18 19.70
C ASP A 41 26.49 -3.14 18.75
N MET A 42 26.81 -3.03 17.45
CA MET A 42 26.20 -3.83 16.39
C MET A 42 27.25 -4.66 15.67
N THR A 43 26.90 -5.90 15.31
CA THR A 43 27.75 -6.78 14.49
C THR A 43 27.35 -6.67 13.03
N PHE A 44 28.29 -6.28 12.17
CA PHE A 44 28.12 -6.16 10.73
C PHE A 44 28.77 -7.35 10.04
N VAL A 45 27.95 -8.09 9.28
CA VAL A 45 28.40 -9.18 8.40
C VAL A 45 28.20 -8.70 6.96
N LYS A 46 29.30 -8.44 6.26
CA LYS A 46 29.32 -7.80 4.93
C LYS A 46 30.04 -8.68 3.90
N GLU A 47 29.90 -8.30 2.63
CA GLU A 47 30.58 -8.96 1.50
C GLU A 47 30.26 -10.46 1.39
N CYS A 48 28.98 -10.81 1.58
CA CYS A 48 28.50 -12.17 1.37
C CYS A 48 28.24 -12.40 -0.14
N ARG A 49 28.86 -13.41 -0.73
CA ARG A 49 28.91 -13.62 -2.20
C ARG A 49 27.55 -13.73 -2.90
N ASN A 50 26.57 -14.36 -2.26
CA ASN A 50 25.24 -14.58 -2.83
C ASN A 50 24.16 -14.39 -1.76
N ALA A 51 24.12 -13.20 -1.18
CA ALA A 51 23.22 -12.89 -0.08
C ALA A 51 21.75 -12.92 -0.53
N LYS A 52 20.96 -13.84 0.04
CA LYS A 52 19.50 -13.90 -0.15
C LYS A 52 18.72 -13.08 0.90
N ALA A 53 19.45 -12.42 1.79
CA ALA A 53 18.93 -11.49 2.78
C ALA A 53 19.92 -10.34 2.92
N VAL A 54 19.41 -9.12 2.96
CA VAL A 54 20.20 -7.89 3.13
C VAL A 54 19.55 -7.04 4.21
N THR A 55 20.34 -6.20 4.87
CA THR A 55 19.87 -5.30 5.93
C THR A 55 20.13 -3.85 5.51
N LEU A 56 19.10 -3.01 5.62
CA LEU A 56 19.24 -1.56 5.51
C LEU A 56 19.19 -0.96 6.91
N LEU A 57 20.26 -0.26 7.30
CA LEU A 57 20.33 0.45 8.57
C LEU A 57 19.86 1.89 8.40
N VAL A 58 18.62 2.17 8.82
CA VAL A 58 18.01 3.51 8.76
C VAL A 58 18.36 4.29 10.02
N ARG A 59 18.76 5.54 9.88
CA ARG A 59 19.04 6.46 10.99
C ARG A 59 18.31 7.78 10.76
N GLY A 60 17.89 8.42 11.85
CA GLY A 60 17.15 9.68 11.82
C GLY A 60 17.31 10.43 13.14
N GLY A 61 16.97 11.73 13.12
CA GLY A 61 17.08 12.58 14.32
C GLY A 61 16.00 12.31 15.38
N THR A 62 14.89 11.70 14.98
CA THR A 62 13.79 11.29 15.87
C THR A 62 13.25 9.93 15.45
N GLU A 63 12.59 9.22 16.37
CA GLU A 63 11.95 7.93 16.07
C GLU A 63 10.88 8.05 14.98
N HIS A 64 10.12 9.16 14.97
CA HIS A 64 9.11 9.42 13.94
C HIS A 64 9.71 9.52 12.54
N VAL A 65 10.87 10.18 12.39
CA VAL A 65 11.56 10.26 11.10
C VAL A 65 12.06 8.88 10.66
N VAL A 66 12.62 8.10 11.59
CA VAL A 66 13.09 6.74 11.28
C VAL A 66 11.93 5.85 10.83
N ALA A 67 10.78 5.94 11.50
CA ALA A 67 9.58 5.18 11.16
C ALA A 67 9.06 5.53 9.76
N GLU A 68 9.02 6.83 9.41
CA GLU A 68 8.57 7.28 8.09
C GLU A 68 9.55 6.85 6.98
N VAL A 69 10.86 6.99 7.20
CA VAL A 69 11.86 6.53 6.22
C VAL A 69 11.79 5.02 6.04
N LYS A 70 11.62 4.26 7.13
CA LYS A 70 11.43 2.81 7.06
C LYS A 70 10.21 2.46 6.19
N ARG A 71 9.07 3.11 6.46
CA ARG A 71 7.84 2.91 5.70
C ARG A 71 8.03 3.22 4.22
N ALA A 72 8.63 4.37 3.89
CA ALA A 72 8.91 4.75 2.51
C ALA A 72 9.81 3.74 1.77
N ILE A 73 10.80 3.18 2.46
CA ILE A 73 11.67 2.12 1.90
C ILE A 73 10.87 0.83 1.67
N GLU A 74 10.04 0.42 2.63
CA GLU A 74 9.21 -0.78 2.51
C GLU A 74 8.23 -0.66 1.33
N ASP A 75 7.57 0.49 1.19
CA ASP A 75 6.66 0.80 0.08
C ASP A 75 7.42 0.78 -1.27
N SER A 76 8.59 1.43 -1.33
CA SER A 76 9.43 1.47 -2.54
C SER A 76 9.91 0.08 -2.98
N ILE A 77 10.33 -0.76 -2.03
CA ILE A 77 10.72 -2.15 -2.33
C ILE A 77 9.51 -2.93 -2.84
N GLY A 78 8.34 -2.72 -2.24
CA GLY A 78 7.07 -3.32 -2.68
C GLY A 78 6.74 -2.96 -4.13
N ASP A 79 6.86 -1.69 -4.49
CA ASP A 79 6.59 -1.20 -5.84
C ASP A 79 7.56 -1.79 -6.86
N VAL A 80 8.87 -1.77 -6.57
CA VAL A 80 9.88 -2.37 -7.45
C VAL A 80 9.64 -3.87 -7.62
N ALA A 81 9.38 -4.60 -6.52
CA ALA A 81 9.08 -6.02 -6.58
C ALA A 81 7.81 -6.32 -7.40
N SER A 82 6.77 -5.50 -7.25
CA SER A 82 5.52 -5.60 -8.00
C SER A 82 5.72 -5.35 -9.48
N ALA A 83 6.49 -4.31 -9.85
CA ALA A 83 6.85 -4.01 -11.24
C ALA A 83 7.65 -5.14 -11.88
N LEU A 84 8.68 -5.66 -11.19
CA LEU A 84 9.51 -6.76 -11.69
C LEU A 84 8.73 -8.07 -11.82
N THR A 85 7.87 -8.38 -10.85
CA THR A 85 7.09 -9.64 -10.86
C THR A 85 6.00 -9.63 -11.92
N SER A 86 5.30 -8.50 -12.08
CA SER A 86 4.21 -8.38 -13.06
C SER A 86 4.69 -8.07 -14.48
N GLY A 87 5.89 -7.50 -14.62
CA GLY A 87 6.44 -7.04 -15.90
C GLY A 87 5.64 -5.90 -16.54
N LYS A 88 4.75 -5.24 -15.80
CA LYS A 88 3.82 -4.23 -16.32
C LYS A 88 3.81 -2.97 -15.44
N VAL A 89 4.02 -1.84 -16.09
CA VAL A 89 3.98 -0.50 -15.48
C VAL A 89 3.15 0.44 -16.35
N VAL A 90 2.67 1.52 -15.73
CA VAL A 90 1.91 2.60 -16.36
C VAL A 90 2.46 3.95 -15.93
N ALA A 91 2.10 5.04 -16.61
CA ALA A 91 2.49 6.37 -16.17
C ALA A 91 1.74 6.78 -14.89
N GLY A 92 2.46 7.38 -13.95
CA GLY A 92 1.90 7.94 -12.72
C GLY A 92 1.36 9.36 -12.94
N ALA A 93 1.54 10.23 -11.93
CA ALA A 93 1.21 11.66 -11.97
C ALA A 93 -0.25 11.97 -12.37
N GLY A 94 -1.19 11.05 -12.08
CA GLY A 94 -2.59 11.17 -12.46
C GLY A 94 -2.92 10.86 -13.92
N ALA A 95 -1.92 10.56 -14.76
CA ALA A 95 -2.12 10.30 -16.18
C ALA A 95 -3.01 9.06 -16.42
N THR A 96 -2.75 7.98 -15.68
CA THR A 96 -3.52 6.73 -15.81
C THR A 96 -4.99 6.95 -15.44
N GLU A 97 -5.27 7.73 -14.40
CA GLU A 97 -6.61 8.04 -13.93
C GLU A 97 -7.40 8.90 -14.93
N ILE A 98 -6.76 9.90 -15.55
CA ILE A 98 -7.40 10.72 -16.61
C ILE A 98 -7.69 9.88 -17.85
N GLU A 99 -6.73 9.06 -18.30
CA GLU A 99 -6.92 8.18 -19.46
C GLU A 99 -8.06 7.18 -19.20
N LEU A 100 -8.10 6.60 -18.00
CA LEU A 100 -9.16 5.68 -17.59
C LEU A 100 -10.53 6.38 -17.60
N ALA A 101 -10.63 7.57 -17.01
CA ALA A 101 -11.87 8.34 -17.00
C ALA A 101 -12.35 8.67 -18.42
N LEU A 102 -11.44 9.03 -19.33
CA LEU A 102 -11.75 9.27 -20.73
C LEU A 102 -12.31 8.01 -21.43
N GLN A 103 -11.66 6.87 -21.25
CA GLN A 103 -12.12 5.60 -21.84
C GLN A 103 -13.46 5.14 -21.26
N LEU A 104 -13.68 5.32 -19.95
CA LEU A 104 -14.95 5.01 -19.31
C LEU A 104 -16.09 5.90 -19.86
N ARG A 105 -15.84 7.19 -20.11
CA ARG A 105 -16.83 8.08 -20.74
C ARG A 105 -17.20 7.61 -22.14
N ARG A 106 -16.21 7.24 -22.96
CA ARG A 106 -16.45 6.66 -24.30
C ARG A 106 -17.22 5.35 -24.21
N TYR A 107 -16.90 4.49 -23.25
CA TYR A 107 -17.66 3.27 -22.99
C TYR A 107 -19.12 3.58 -22.60
N ALA A 108 -19.34 4.59 -21.77
CA ALA A 108 -20.69 5.00 -21.37
C ALA A 108 -21.57 5.45 -22.56
N GLU A 109 -20.98 5.97 -23.64
CA GLU A 109 -21.73 6.33 -24.86
C GLU A 109 -22.30 5.10 -25.59
N SER A 110 -21.71 3.92 -25.40
CA SER A 110 -22.24 2.66 -25.93
C SER A 110 -23.42 2.10 -25.12
N LEU A 111 -23.65 2.64 -23.92
CA LEU A 111 -24.71 2.22 -23.01
C LEU A 111 -25.92 3.14 -23.10
N SER A 112 -27.08 2.67 -22.62
CA SER A 112 -28.31 3.45 -22.56
C SER A 112 -28.95 3.40 -21.18
N GLY A 113 -29.80 4.39 -20.88
CA GLY A 113 -30.53 4.44 -19.62
C GLY A 113 -29.66 4.73 -18.40
N ARG A 114 -29.95 4.06 -17.28
CA ARG A 114 -29.33 4.36 -15.97
C ARG A 114 -27.87 3.91 -15.87
N GLU A 115 -27.49 2.86 -16.57
CA GLU A 115 -26.12 2.34 -16.56
C GLU A 115 -25.13 3.35 -17.13
N GLN A 116 -25.51 4.05 -18.21
CA GLN A 116 -24.71 5.13 -18.78
C GLN A 116 -24.39 6.22 -17.74
N LEU A 117 -25.37 6.61 -16.93
CA LEU A 117 -25.17 7.62 -15.88
C LEU A 117 -24.20 7.11 -14.81
N ALA A 118 -24.35 5.84 -14.38
CA ALA A 118 -23.47 5.24 -13.39
C ALA A 118 -22.01 5.16 -13.87
N VAL A 119 -21.77 4.77 -15.12
CA VAL A 119 -20.41 4.72 -15.69
C VAL A 119 -19.80 6.13 -15.80
N LYS A 120 -20.58 7.14 -16.18
CA LYS A 120 -20.12 8.54 -16.20
C LYS A 120 -19.73 9.03 -14.79
N SER A 121 -20.56 8.76 -13.79
CA SER A 121 -20.25 9.10 -12.40
C SER A 121 -19.01 8.36 -11.87
N PHE A 122 -18.80 7.10 -12.27
CA PHE A 122 -17.58 6.37 -11.92
C PHE A 122 -16.33 6.99 -12.57
N ALA A 123 -16.44 7.40 -13.84
CA ALA A 123 -15.35 8.11 -14.52
C ALA A 123 -14.99 9.43 -13.81
N GLU A 124 -15.98 10.20 -13.38
CA GLU A 124 -15.77 11.42 -12.59
C GLU A 124 -15.15 11.12 -11.22
N ALA A 125 -15.56 10.03 -10.56
CA ALA A 125 -15.00 9.63 -9.28
C ALA A 125 -13.50 9.29 -9.38
N VAL A 126 -13.05 8.67 -10.47
CA VAL A 126 -11.63 8.38 -10.69
C VAL A 126 -10.78 9.66 -10.80
N GLU A 127 -11.35 10.74 -11.33
CA GLU A 127 -10.65 12.04 -11.46
C GLU A 127 -10.38 12.73 -10.12
N ILE A 128 -10.93 12.23 -9.02
CA ILE A 128 -10.61 12.77 -7.69
C ILE A 128 -9.11 12.64 -7.38
N ILE A 129 -8.45 11.59 -7.88
CA ILE A 129 -7.03 11.35 -7.63
C ILE A 129 -6.15 12.47 -8.21
N PRO A 130 -6.20 12.77 -9.54
CA PRO A 130 -5.45 13.88 -10.10
C PRO A 130 -5.93 15.25 -9.57
N LYS A 131 -7.22 15.39 -9.25
CA LYS A 131 -7.74 16.61 -8.62
C LYS A 131 -7.07 16.89 -7.27
N THR A 132 -7.06 15.90 -6.39
CA THR A 132 -6.46 16.00 -5.06
C THR A 132 -4.94 16.15 -5.15
N LEU A 133 -4.29 15.56 -6.16
CA LEU A 133 -2.87 15.80 -6.41
C LEU A 133 -2.59 17.29 -6.74
N ALA A 134 -3.42 17.89 -7.60
CA ALA A 134 -3.31 19.31 -7.93
C ALA A 134 -3.55 20.21 -6.71
N GLU A 135 -4.61 19.93 -5.94
CA GLU A 135 -4.96 20.67 -4.72
C GLU A 135 -3.84 20.63 -3.68
N ASN A 136 -3.31 19.43 -3.39
CA ASN A 136 -2.20 19.25 -2.44
C ASN A 136 -0.90 19.90 -2.90
N SER A 137 -0.76 20.15 -4.21
CA SER A 137 0.38 20.85 -4.80
C SER A 137 0.18 22.37 -4.89
N GLY A 138 -0.96 22.89 -4.41
CA GLY A 138 -1.28 24.31 -4.45
C GLY A 138 -1.61 24.84 -5.86
N LEU A 139 -1.99 23.97 -6.79
CA LEU A 139 -2.34 24.31 -8.18
C LEU A 139 -3.84 24.52 -8.33
N ASP A 140 -4.28 25.20 -9.39
CA ASP A 140 -5.70 25.28 -9.75
C ASP A 140 -6.16 23.94 -10.38
N PRO A 141 -7.02 23.17 -9.70
CA PRO A 141 -7.42 21.85 -10.18
C PRO A 141 -8.33 21.93 -11.41
N ILE A 142 -9.08 23.02 -11.59
CA ILE A 142 -10.02 23.16 -12.70
C ILE A 142 -9.25 23.34 -14.00
N ASP A 143 -8.32 24.29 -14.02
CA ASP A 143 -7.50 24.59 -15.19
C ASP A 143 -6.65 23.39 -15.58
N LEU A 144 -5.99 22.77 -14.59
CA LEU A 144 -5.08 21.65 -14.85
C LEU A 144 -5.81 20.39 -15.32
N LEU A 145 -6.96 20.04 -14.72
CA LEU A 145 -7.75 18.91 -15.19
C LEU A 145 -8.31 19.15 -16.60
N THR A 146 -8.68 20.39 -16.92
CA THR A 146 -9.16 20.75 -18.26
C THR A 146 -8.04 20.61 -19.28
N GLU A 147 -6.83 21.08 -18.95
CA GLU A 147 -5.64 20.90 -19.79
C GLU A 147 -5.33 19.42 -19.99
N LEU A 148 -5.22 18.63 -18.91
CA LEU A 148 -4.96 17.18 -18.99
C LEU A 148 -5.97 16.47 -19.90
N LYS A 149 -7.27 16.71 -19.72
CA LYS A 149 -8.31 16.13 -20.58
C LYS A 149 -8.10 16.48 -22.04
N SER A 150 -7.78 17.74 -22.34
CA SER A 150 -7.48 18.18 -23.71
C SER A 150 -6.28 17.42 -24.31
N GLU A 151 -5.24 17.18 -23.51
CA GLU A 151 -4.05 16.45 -23.94
C GLU A 151 -4.33 14.96 -24.19
N HIS A 152 -5.11 14.33 -23.31
CA HIS A 152 -5.55 12.94 -23.48
C HIS A 152 -6.48 12.76 -24.69
N ASP A 153 -7.39 13.72 -24.94
CA ASP A 153 -8.23 13.70 -26.15
C ASP A 153 -7.41 13.81 -27.44
N LYS A 154 -6.26 14.49 -27.40
CA LYS A 154 -5.28 14.51 -28.51
C LYS A 154 -4.44 13.24 -28.61
N GLY A 155 -4.73 12.21 -27.82
CA GLY A 155 -4.04 10.92 -27.81
C GLY A 155 -2.78 10.87 -26.96
N ARG A 156 -2.49 11.90 -26.15
CA ARG A 156 -1.34 11.92 -25.23
C ARG A 156 -1.69 11.22 -23.92
N LYS A 157 -1.82 9.89 -23.98
CA LYS A 157 -2.23 9.03 -22.85
C LYS A 157 -1.35 9.07 -21.60
N TRP A 158 -0.14 9.65 -21.69
CA TRP A 158 0.80 9.77 -20.57
C TRP A 158 0.97 11.20 -20.08
N ALA A 159 0.09 12.11 -20.50
CA ALA A 159 0.04 13.46 -19.96
C ALA A 159 -0.31 13.41 -18.47
N GLY A 160 0.57 13.91 -17.62
CA GLY A 160 0.41 13.90 -16.17
C GLY A 160 0.77 15.26 -15.56
N ILE A 161 0.51 15.38 -14.27
CA ILE A 161 0.76 16.60 -13.50
C ILE A 161 2.23 16.66 -13.09
N ASP A 162 2.94 17.70 -13.52
CA ASP A 162 4.18 18.10 -12.88
C ASP A 162 3.88 18.97 -11.66
N VAL A 163 4.02 18.39 -10.47
CA VAL A 163 3.76 19.09 -9.20
C VAL A 163 4.78 20.17 -8.87
N PHE A 164 5.94 20.19 -9.53
CA PHE A 164 6.99 21.18 -9.30
C PHE A 164 6.84 22.39 -10.21
N THR A 165 6.48 22.17 -11.47
CA THR A 165 6.29 23.27 -12.43
C THR A 165 4.84 23.74 -12.55
N GLY A 166 3.89 22.95 -12.06
CA GLY A 166 2.46 23.23 -12.15
C GLY A 166 1.88 23.06 -13.55
N LYS A 167 2.57 22.33 -14.44
CA LYS A 167 2.20 22.16 -15.85
C LYS A 167 1.94 20.70 -16.18
N VAL A 168 1.34 20.47 -17.35
CA VAL A 168 1.24 19.12 -17.91
C VAL A 168 2.58 18.69 -18.50
N MET A 169 3.00 17.47 -18.16
CA MET A 169 4.22 16.82 -18.66
C MET A 169 3.92 15.42 -19.19
N ASP A 170 4.84 14.84 -19.97
CA ASP A 170 4.77 13.42 -20.36
C ASP A 170 5.39 12.58 -19.23
N ALA A 171 4.56 12.08 -18.32
CA ALA A 171 4.99 11.38 -17.12
C ALA A 171 5.84 10.14 -17.43
N TRP A 172 5.61 9.48 -18.57
CA TRP A 172 6.42 8.33 -19.00
C TRP A 172 7.84 8.76 -19.35
N LYS A 173 8.01 9.85 -20.10
CA LYS A 173 9.33 10.36 -20.48
C LYS A 173 10.11 10.91 -19.30
N GLU A 174 9.42 11.52 -18.34
CA GLU A 174 10.00 12.01 -17.09
C GLU A 174 10.29 10.89 -16.07
N GLY A 175 9.98 9.63 -16.42
CA GLY A 175 10.29 8.46 -15.58
C GLY A 175 9.34 8.29 -14.38
N VAL A 176 8.21 9.00 -14.36
CA VAL A 176 7.17 8.85 -13.33
C VAL A 176 6.27 7.68 -13.71
N ILE A 177 6.66 6.49 -13.25
CA ILE A 177 5.97 5.23 -13.54
C ILE A 177 5.51 4.53 -12.26
N GLU A 178 4.42 3.78 -12.37
CA GLU A 178 3.85 3.01 -11.27
C GLU A 178 3.56 1.57 -11.73
N PRO A 179 3.64 0.56 -10.84
CA PRO A 179 3.27 -0.80 -11.19
C PRO A 179 1.78 -0.89 -11.54
N LEU A 180 1.44 -1.53 -12.67
CA LEU A 180 0.04 -1.68 -13.10
C LEU A 180 -0.80 -2.35 -12.00
N LYS A 181 -0.22 -3.33 -11.31
CA LYS A 181 -0.86 -4.08 -10.24
C LYS A 181 -1.41 -3.17 -9.13
N VAL A 182 -0.70 -2.11 -8.78
CA VAL A 182 -1.10 -1.16 -7.73
C VAL A 182 -2.38 -0.44 -8.16
N LYS A 183 -2.40 0.12 -9.38
CA LYS A 183 -3.58 0.80 -9.94
C LYS A 183 -4.79 -0.12 -10.02
N THR A 184 -4.61 -1.34 -10.56
CA THR A 184 -5.72 -2.29 -10.70
C THR A 184 -6.27 -2.72 -9.34
N GLN A 185 -5.39 -2.96 -8.36
CA GLN A 185 -5.81 -3.36 -7.02
C GLN A 185 -6.56 -2.23 -6.32
N ALA A 186 -6.06 -0.99 -6.42
CA ALA A 186 -6.69 0.18 -5.82
C ALA A 186 -8.13 0.37 -6.34
N ILE A 187 -8.32 0.33 -7.65
CA ILE A 187 -9.64 0.50 -8.27
C ILE A 187 -10.58 -0.67 -7.92
N SER A 188 -10.09 -1.92 -7.96
CA SER A 188 -10.89 -3.11 -7.60
C SER A 188 -11.36 -3.03 -6.16
N SER A 189 -10.44 -2.80 -5.21
CA SER A 189 -10.75 -2.72 -3.79
C SER A 189 -11.67 -1.53 -3.47
N ALA A 190 -11.45 -0.36 -4.06
CA ALA A 190 -12.33 0.79 -3.88
C ALA A 190 -13.75 0.49 -4.39
N SER A 191 -13.87 -0.16 -5.55
CA SER A 191 -15.17 -0.54 -6.13
C SER A 191 -15.90 -1.59 -5.30
N GLU A 192 -15.19 -2.57 -4.76
CA GLU A 192 -15.73 -3.58 -3.85
C GLU A 192 -16.28 -2.95 -2.57
N VAL A 193 -15.52 -2.05 -1.94
CA VAL A 193 -15.93 -1.34 -0.73
C VAL A 193 -17.13 -0.44 -1.00
N ALA A 194 -17.11 0.33 -2.09
CA ALA A 194 -18.25 1.15 -2.49
C ALA A 194 -19.50 0.28 -2.70
N GLY A 195 -19.37 -0.85 -3.40
CA GLY A 195 -20.46 -1.79 -3.61
C GLY A 195 -20.96 -2.44 -2.31
N MET A 196 -20.10 -2.71 -1.33
CA MET A 196 -20.51 -3.20 -0.02
C MET A 196 -21.37 -2.17 0.71
N ILE A 197 -20.92 -0.91 0.76
CA ILE A 197 -21.64 0.17 1.46
C ILE A 197 -22.99 0.43 0.77
N LEU A 198 -23.02 0.51 -0.55
CA LEU A 198 -24.25 0.77 -1.31
C LEU A 198 -25.31 -0.34 -1.19
N ARG A 199 -24.91 -1.55 -0.79
CA ARG A 199 -25.84 -2.68 -0.56
C ARG A 199 -26.45 -2.69 0.84
N ILE A 200 -25.96 -1.87 1.76
CA ILE A 200 -26.53 -1.75 3.10
C ILE A 200 -27.79 -0.92 2.99
N ASP A 201 -28.93 -1.54 3.30
CA ASP A 201 -30.25 -0.91 3.32
C ASP A 201 -30.62 -0.40 4.72
N ASP A 202 -30.17 -1.07 5.78
CA ASP A 202 -30.39 -0.66 7.18
C ASP A 202 -29.21 -1.02 8.09
N VAL A 203 -29.03 -0.23 9.15
CA VAL A 203 -28.00 -0.43 10.19
C VAL A 203 -28.68 -0.56 11.54
N ILE A 204 -28.82 -1.79 12.03
CA ILE A 204 -29.36 -2.06 13.35
C ILE A 204 -28.24 -1.94 14.39
N ALA A 205 -28.19 -0.82 15.10
CA ALA A 205 -27.32 -0.65 16.24
C ALA A 205 -27.98 -1.24 17.51
N SER A 206 -27.52 -2.40 17.96
CA SER A 206 -27.92 -2.94 19.27
C SER A 206 -27.19 -2.19 20.39
N GLY A 207 -27.82 -1.18 20.97
CA GLY A 207 -27.41 -0.66 22.27
C GLY A 207 -27.62 -1.72 23.35
N LYS A 208 -26.71 -1.83 24.32
CA LYS A 208 -26.96 -2.66 25.51
C LYS A 208 -28.23 -2.13 26.17
N THR A 209 -29.30 -2.90 26.14
CA THR A 209 -30.43 -2.71 27.05
C THR A 209 -29.86 -2.85 28.45
N GLU A 210 -29.77 -1.75 29.20
CA GLU A 210 -29.61 -1.85 30.64
C GLU A 210 -30.74 -2.76 31.12
N SER A 211 -30.38 -3.93 31.64
CA SER A 211 -31.33 -4.79 32.31
C SER A 211 -31.84 -4.02 33.52
N LYS A 212 -32.96 -3.33 33.38
CA LYS A 212 -33.74 -2.88 34.54
C LYS A 212 -34.04 -4.14 35.32
N GLY A 213 -33.37 -4.30 36.46
CA GLY A 213 -33.51 -5.43 37.35
C GLY A 213 -34.99 -5.72 37.57
N GLY A 214 -35.44 -6.87 37.08
CA GLY A 214 -36.77 -7.37 37.39
C GLY A 214 -36.87 -7.61 38.90
N PRO A 215 -38.05 -7.43 39.52
CA PRO A 215 -38.22 -7.60 40.96
C PRO A 215 -37.78 -9.00 41.39
N ARG A 216 -36.89 -9.07 42.38
CA ARG A 216 -36.52 -10.30 43.08
C ARG A 216 -37.78 -10.93 43.64
N MET A 217 -38.17 -12.10 43.14
CA MET A 217 -39.34 -12.83 43.66
C MET A 217 -39.10 -13.19 45.15
N PRO A 218 -40.08 -12.96 46.03
CA PRO A 218 -40.06 -13.49 47.39
C PRO A 218 -40.46 -14.97 47.36
N GLY A 219 -39.58 -15.86 47.82
CA GLY A 219 -39.93 -17.26 48.03
C GLY A 219 -38.88 -18.25 47.55
N ALA A 220 -37.71 -18.23 48.20
CA ALA A 220 -36.80 -19.37 48.21
C ALA A 220 -36.10 -19.46 49.58
N ASP A 221 -36.92 -19.37 50.64
CA ASP A 221 -36.57 -19.91 51.95
C ASP A 221 -37.39 -21.19 52.12
N ALA A 222 -36.76 -22.35 51.97
CA ALA A 222 -36.99 -23.58 52.74
C ALA A 222 -36.42 -24.81 52.01
N MET A 223 -35.91 -25.76 52.82
CA MET A 223 -35.27 -27.05 52.51
C MET A 223 -33.76 -26.93 52.31
N GLY A 224 -32.91 -26.94 53.34
CA GLY A 224 -32.79 -27.95 54.43
C GLY A 224 -31.84 -29.07 53.95
N GLY A 225 -30.84 -29.56 54.68
CA GLY A 225 -30.34 -29.32 56.03
C GLY A 225 -28.97 -30.01 56.18
N GLU A 226 -28.42 -29.86 57.37
CA GLU A 226 -27.26 -30.52 58.00
C GLU A 226 -26.73 -31.79 57.30
N TYR A 227 -25.47 -31.76 56.85
CA TYR A 227 -24.28 -32.36 57.46
C TYR A 227 -23.01 -31.80 56.80
#